data_AF-A0A453GDB8-F1
#
_entry.id   AF-A0A453GDB8-F1
#
_cell.length_a   1.000
_cell.length_b   1.000
_cell.length_c   1.000
_cell.angle_alpha   90.00
_cell.angle_beta   90.00
_cell.angle_gamma   90.00
#
_symmetry.space_group_name_H-M   'P 1'
#
loop_
_entity.id
_entity.type
_entity.pdbx_description
1 polymer ?
#
loop_
_entity_poly.entity_id
_entity_poly.type
_entity_poly.pdbx_seq_one_letter_code
_entity_poly.pdbx_strand_id
1 'polypeptide(L)'
;MSTGFSAEIFVQKLAKLNIAQQSIETLSHWCIFHHRCCQEVVDIWNKDFHSAPQERKISLLYLANDIMQNSKKDGMRYIHEFLKVIAAALDDLFTNGDDFGRNVVKRLVRETYSCFYYLIL
;
A
#
# COMPACT_ATOMS: atom_id res chain seq x y z
N MET A 1 20.30 -17.38 5.35
CA MET A 1 20.88 -16.02 5.42
C MET A 1 19.73 -15.04 5.53
N SER A 2 19.61 -14.31 6.63
CA SER A 2 18.62 -13.23 6.75
C SER A 2 19.12 -12.04 5.95
N THR A 3 18.73 -11.95 4.67
CA THR A 3 18.92 -10.71 3.91
C THR A 3 18.09 -9.65 4.61
N GLY A 4 18.74 -8.64 5.21
CA GLY A 4 18.05 -7.53 5.86
C GLY A 4 17.18 -6.74 4.87
N PHE A 5 16.22 -5.99 5.39
CA PHE A 5 15.50 -5.00 4.60
C PHE A 5 16.50 -4.00 4.01
N SER A 6 16.30 -3.60 2.75
CA SER A 6 17.05 -2.54 2.09
C SER A 6 16.09 -1.60 1.39
N ALA A 7 16.14 -0.33 1.77
CA ALA A 7 15.36 0.74 1.15
C ALA A 7 15.58 0.82 -0.37
N GLU A 8 16.82 0.65 -0.83
CA GLU A 8 17.17 0.67 -2.24
C GLU A 8 16.50 -0.47 -3.01
N ILE A 9 16.54 -1.69 -2.45
CA ILE A 9 15.86 -2.85 -3.04
C ILE A 9 14.35 -2.61 -3.09
N PHE A 10 13.78 -1.99 -2.06
CA PHE A 10 12.35 -1.67 -2.05
C PHE A 10 11.98 -0.65 -3.13
N VAL A 11 12.75 0.42 -3.29
CA VAL A 11 12.56 1.41 -4.38
C VAL A 11 12.65 0.74 -5.75
N GLN A 12 13.62 -0.14 -5.97
CA GLN A 12 13.75 -0.89 -7.22
C GLN A 12 12.55 -1.82 -7.47
N LYS A 13 11.99 -2.45 -6.42
CA LYS A 13 10.78 -3.27 -6.52
C LYS A 13 9.55 -2.41 -6.82
N LEU A 14 9.40 -1.25 -6.17
CA LEU A 14 8.32 -0.30 -6.45
C LEU A 14 8.36 0.19 -7.89
N ALA A 15 9.54 0.47 -8.44
CA ALA A 15 9.71 0.92 -9.82
C ALA A 15 9.20 -0.11 -10.86
N LYS A 16 9.18 -1.40 -10.50
CA LYS A 16 8.71 -2.51 -11.34
C LYS A 16 7.26 -2.91 -11.05
N LEU A 17 6.63 -2.28 -10.07
CA LEU A 17 5.27 -2.59 -9.64
C LEU A 17 4.27 -2.27 -10.75
N ASN A 18 3.34 -3.19 -10.98
CA ASN A 18 2.23 -3.00 -11.90
C ASN A 18 0.92 -3.54 -11.28
N ILE A 19 -0.19 -3.37 -11.99
CA ILE A 19 -1.52 -3.75 -11.51
C ILE A 19 -1.80 -5.26 -11.51
N ALA A 20 -0.90 -6.10 -12.03
CA ALA A 20 -1.10 -7.54 -12.05
C ALA A 20 -1.02 -8.11 -10.63
N GLN A 21 -1.98 -8.97 -10.27
CA GLN A 21 -2.11 -9.54 -8.93
C GLN A 21 -0.80 -10.15 -8.41
N GLN A 22 -0.12 -10.95 -9.25
CA GLN A 22 1.16 -11.57 -8.88
C GLN A 22 2.24 -10.53 -8.52
N SER A 23 2.29 -9.38 -9.21
CA SER A 23 3.24 -8.31 -8.93
C SER A 23 2.97 -7.68 -7.55
N ILE A 24 1.70 -7.42 -7.27
CA ILE A 24 1.23 -6.87 -5.98
C ILE A 24 1.53 -7.85 -4.84
N GLU A 25 1.09 -9.10 -4.95
CA GLU A 25 1.26 -10.13 -3.90
C GLU A 25 2.72 -10.42 -3.62
N THR A 26 3.56 -10.53 -4.66
CA THR A 26 4.99 -10.82 -4.49
C THR A 26 5.67 -9.71 -3.69
N LEU A 27 5.36 -8.44 -3.99
CA LEU A 27 5.94 -7.32 -3.25
C LEU A 27 5.34 -7.19 -1.85
N SER A 28 4.03 -7.38 -1.71
CA SER A 28 3.33 -7.36 -0.43
C SER A 28 3.92 -8.39 0.54
N HIS A 29 4.10 -9.64 0.11
CA HIS A 29 4.72 -10.68 0.93
C HIS A 29 6.15 -10.32 1.36
N TRP A 30 6.93 -9.70 0.46
CA TRP A 30 8.28 -9.24 0.80
C TRP A 30 8.23 -8.13 1.87
N CYS A 31 7.31 -7.17 1.77
CA CYS A 31 7.10 -6.15 2.80
C CYS A 31 6.67 -6.77 4.14
N ILE A 32 5.70 -7.67 4.14
CA ILE A 32 5.19 -8.35 5.35
C ILE A 32 6.29 -9.18 6.02
N PHE A 33 7.13 -9.87 5.25
CA PHE A 33 8.29 -10.56 5.78
C PHE A 33 9.25 -9.61 6.53
N HIS A 34 9.37 -8.37 6.04
CA HIS A 34 10.14 -7.29 6.67
C HIS A 34 9.30 -6.34 7.55
N HIS A 35 8.18 -6.80 8.14
CA HIS A 35 7.26 -5.96 8.92
C HIS A 35 7.88 -5.15 10.06
N ARG A 36 9.06 -5.52 10.57
CA ARG A 36 9.78 -4.73 11.57
C ARG A 36 10.16 -3.34 11.06
N CYS A 37 10.31 -3.19 9.75
CA CYS A 37 10.61 -1.97 9.01
C CYS A 37 9.35 -1.30 8.43
N CYS A 38 8.17 -1.56 8.98
CA CYS A 38 6.91 -1.06 8.43
C CYS A 38 6.86 0.46 8.23
N GLN A 39 7.41 1.24 9.18
CA GLN A 39 7.46 2.70 9.08
C GLN A 39 8.26 3.14 7.86
N GLU A 40 9.47 2.59 7.69
CA GLU A 40 10.33 2.91 6.54
C GLU A 40 9.70 2.50 5.20
N VAL A 41 9.02 1.35 5.16
CA VAL A 41 8.25 0.93 3.97
C VAL A 41 7.15 1.92 3.63
N VAL A 42 6.36 2.36 4.62
CA VAL A 42 5.27 3.31 4.40
C VAL A 42 5.81 4.69 4.00
N ASP A 43 6.91 5.16 4.59
CA ASP A 43 7.54 6.43 4.24
C ASP A 43 8.04 6.45 2.79
N ILE A 44 8.70 5.37 2.35
CA ILE A 44 9.18 5.24 0.96
C ILE A 44 7.99 5.15 0.00
N TRP A 45 6.99 4.33 0.32
CA TRP A 45 5.78 4.22 -0.48
C TRP A 45 5.08 5.56 -0.62
N ASN A 46 4.96 6.32 0.47
CA ASN A 46 4.28 7.61 0.50
C ASN A 46 5.01 8.64 -0.39
N LYS A 47 6.34 8.68 -0.30
CA LYS A 47 7.17 9.54 -1.16
C LYS A 47 7.01 9.19 -2.65
N ASP A 48 7.03 7.90 -2.98
CA ASP A 48 6.87 7.42 -4.35
C ASP A 48 5.47 7.71 -4.89
N PHE A 49 4.42 7.51 -4.08
CA PHE A 49 3.03 7.82 -4.44
C PHE A 49 2.83 9.27 -4.87
N HIS A 50 3.34 10.22 -4.09
CA HIS A 50 3.21 11.65 -4.38
C HIS A 50 4.03 12.09 -5.60
N SER A 51 5.06 11.33 -5.96
CA SER A 51 5.91 11.61 -7.12
C SER A 51 5.48 10.84 -8.38
N ALA A 52 4.58 9.86 -8.24
CA ALA A 52 4.17 8.97 -9.31
C ALA A 52 3.12 9.61 -10.23
N PRO A 53 3.11 9.27 -11.54
CA PRO A 53 2.01 9.62 -12.43
C PRO A 53 0.72 8.89 -12.02
N GLN A 54 -0.43 9.44 -12.41
CA GLN A 54 -1.76 8.98 -11.99
C GLN A 54 -2.00 7.48 -12.24
N GLU A 55 -1.57 6.98 -13.39
CA GLU A 55 -1.69 5.58 -13.80
C GLU A 55 -1.01 4.61 -12.81
N ARG A 56 0.12 5.04 -12.23
CA ARG A 56 0.92 4.24 -11.30
C ARG A 56 0.41 4.32 -9.86
N LYS A 57 -0.30 5.39 -9.49
CA LYS A 57 -0.92 5.53 -8.16
C LYS A 57 -1.88 4.39 -7.84
N ILE A 58 -2.54 3.83 -8.86
CA ILE A 58 -3.45 2.68 -8.71
C ILE A 58 -2.72 1.43 -8.22
N SER A 59 -1.59 1.06 -8.85
CA SER A 59 -0.84 -0.12 -8.41
C SER A 59 -0.25 0.07 -7.01
N LEU A 60 0.17 1.29 -6.67
CA LEU A 60 0.64 1.64 -5.33
C LEU A 60 -0.47 1.49 -4.27
N LEU A 61 -1.71 1.92 -4.55
CA LEU A 61 -2.83 1.71 -3.63
C LEU A 61 -3.21 0.24 -3.50
N TYR A 62 -3.15 -0.54 -4.58
CA TYR A 62 -3.36 -1.98 -4.49
C TYR A 62 -2.31 -2.67 -3.61
N LEU A 63 -1.05 -2.25 -3.71
CA LEU A 63 0.00 -2.73 -2.80
C LEU A 63 -0.29 -2.37 -1.35
N ALA A 64 -0.62 -1.10 -1.06
CA ALA A 64 -0.94 -0.66 0.29
C ALA A 64 -2.11 -1.46 0.87
N ASN A 65 -3.17 -1.63 0.08
CA ASN A 65 -4.34 -2.41 0.48
C ASN A 65 -3.98 -3.88 0.77
N ASP A 66 -3.22 -4.53 -0.11
CA ASP A 66 -2.82 -5.93 0.09
C ASP A 66 -1.96 -6.10 1.36
N ILE A 67 -0.99 -5.22 1.58
CA ILE A 67 -0.15 -5.23 2.80
C ILE A 67 -1.03 -5.06 4.04
N MET A 68 -1.92 -4.08 4.06
CA MET A 68 -2.81 -3.83 5.21
C MET A 68 -3.72 -5.03 5.49
N GLN A 69 -4.25 -5.68 4.46
CA GLN A 69 -5.13 -6.83 4.65
C GLN A 69 -4.39 -8.07 5.15
N ASN A 70 -3.18 -8.33 4.63
CA ASN A 70 -2.43 -9.56 4.90
C ASN A 70 -1.47 -9.48 6.10
N SER A 71 -1.19 -8.27 6.62
CA SER A 71 -0.30 -8.06 7.79
C SER A 71 -1.01 -8.06 9.16
N LYS A 72 -2.33 -8.29 9.21
CA LYS A 72 -3.12 -8.21 10.46
C LYS A 72 -2.58 -9.09 11.58
N LYS A 73 -2.18 -10.31 11.24
CA LYS A 73 -1.62 -11.30 12.17
C LYS A 73 -0.26 -10.90 12.75
N ASP A 74 0.42 -9.92 12.15
CA ASP A 74 1.76 -9.47 12.52
C ASP A 74 1.74 -8.20 13.41
N GLY A 75 0.63 -7.99 14.13
CA GLY A 75 0.52 -6.97 15.18
C GLY A 75 0.07 -5.59 14.70
N MET A 76 -0.70 -5.51 13.61
CA MET A 76 -1.39 -4.28 13.16
C MET A 76 -0.47 -3.09 12.80
N ARG A 77 0.85 -3.24 12.87
CA ARG A 77 1.83 -2.16 12.70
C ARG A 77 1.71 -1.48 11.35
N TYR A 78 1.60 -2.26 10.28
CA TYR A 78 1.39 -1.72 8.93
C TYR A 78 0.09 -0.93 8.81
N ILE A 79 -0.98 -1.42 9.44
CA ILE A 79 -2.27 -0.73 9.41
C ILE A 79 -2.16 0.63 10.09
N HIS A 80 -1.53 0.72 11.26
CA HIS A 80 -1.31 1.99 11.94
C HIS A 80 -0.46 2.96 11.13
N GLU A 81 0.61 2.49 10.47
CA GLU A 81 1.46 3.35 9.65
C GLU A 81 0.74 3.83 8.39
N PHE A 82 0.08 2.93 7.65
CA PHE A 82 -0.66 3.33 6.45
C PHE A 82 -1.84 4.24 6.74
N LEU A 83 -2.54 4.07 7.87
CA LEU A 83 -3.65 4.96 8.27
C LEU A 83 -3.25 6.44 8.32
N LYS A 84 -1.99 6.75 8.64
CA LYS A 84 -1.48 8.13 8.69
C LYS A 84 -1.43 8.81 7.31
N VAL A 85 -1.34 8.03 6.23
CA VAL A 85 -1.07 8.54 4.87
C VAL A 85 -2.13 8.15 3.84
N ILE A 86 -2.86 7.05 4.07
CA ILE A 86 -3.75 6.45 3.07
C ILE A 86 -4.94 7.36 2.73
N ALA A 87 -5.46 8.13 3.70
CA ALA A 87 -6.57 9.05 3.46
C ALA A 87 -6.19 10.13 2.44
N ALA A 88 -5.01 10.74 2.57
CA ALA A 88 -4.51 11.73 1.62
C ALA A 88 -4.25 11.12 0.24
N ALA A 89 -3.71 9.89 0.19
CA ALA A 89 -3.47 9.19 -1.07
C ALA A 89 -4.78 8.84 -1.82
N LEU A 90 -5.81 8.42 -1.10
CA LEU A 90 -7.13 8.16 -1.67
C LEU A 90 -7.80 9.44 -2.17
N ASP A 91 -7.70 10.54 -1.41
CA ASP A 91 -8.25 11.84 -1.80
C ASP A 91 -7.57 12.40 -3.05
N ASP A 92 -6.24 12.30 -3.14
CA ASP A 92 -5.47 12.70 -4.33
C ASP A 92 -5.88 11.89 -5.57
N LEU A 93 -6.01 10.56 -5.47
CA LEU A 93 -6.46 9.75 -6.60
C LEU A 93 -7.92 10.04 -6.97
N PHE A 94 -8.78 10.33 -5.99
CA PHE A 94 -10.18 10.65 -6.23
C PHE A 94 -10.36 12.00 -6.94
N THR A 95 -9.61 13.01 -6.49
CA THR A 95 -9.68 14.40 -7.00
C THR A 95 -8.99 14.54 -8.35
N ASN A 96 -7.81 13.94 -8.50
CA ASN A 96 -6.96 14.11 -9.70
C ASN A 96 -7.09 12.96 -10.70
N GLY A 97 -7.82 11.89 -10.37
CA GLY A 97 -7.96 10.70 -11.21
C GLY A 97 -9.01 10.80 -12.29
N ASP A 98 -8.95 9.85 -13.21
CA ASP A 98 -10.04 9.58 -14.14
C ASP A 98 -11.16 8.78 -13.46
N ASP A 99 -12.22 8.47 -14.20
CA ASP A 99 -13.34 7.68 -13.67
C ASP A 99 -12.91 6.31 -13.18
N PHE A 100 -11.91 5.71 -13.82
CA PHE A 100 -11.34 4.44 -13.39
C PHE A 100 -10.68 4.58 -12.01
N GLY A 101 -9.80 5.56 -11.82
CA GLY A 101 -9.16 5.86 -10.54
C GLY A 101 -10.19 6.14 -9.43
N ARG A 102 -11.23 6.94 -9.72
CA ARG A 102 -12.33 7.18 -8.76
C ARG A 102 -13.07 5.91 -8.37
N ASN A 103 -13.35 5.02 -9.32
CA ASN A 103 -14.01 3.74 -9.05
C ASN A 103 -13.12 2.80 -8.23
N VAL A 104 -11.80 2.82 -8.45
CA VAL A 104 -10.83 2.11 -7.62
C VAL A 104 -10.88 2.62 -6.18
N VAL A 105 -10.86 3.94 -5.96
CA VAL A 105 -10.97 4.53 -4.61
C VAL A 105 -12.26 4.07 -3.92
N LYS A 106 -13.41 4.16 -4.60
CA LYS A 106 -14.70 3.72 -4.05
C LYS A 106 -14.68 2.24 -3.63
N ARG A 107 -14.08 1.38 -4.46
CA ARG A 107 -13.94 -0.05 -4.15
C ARG A 107 -13.00 -0.27 -2.97
N LEU A 108 -11.83 0.35 -2.96
CA LEU A 108 -10.85 0.20 -1.87
C LEU A 108 -11.42 0.70 -0.55
N VAL A 109 -12.06 1.88 -0.52
CA VAL A 109 -12.72 2.39 0.69
C VAL A 109 -13.74 1.37 1.21
N ARG A 110 -14.53 0.72 0.34
CA ARG A 110 -15.47 -0.31 0.80
C ARG A 110 -14.76 -1.52 1.44
N GLU A 111 -13.69 -2.01 0.83
CA GLU A 111 -12.94 -3.19 1.28
C GLU A 111 -12.08 -2.91 2.53
N THR A 112 -11.36 -1.79 2.54
CA THR A 112 -10.47 -1.40 3.63
C THR A 112 -11.27 -0.97 4.87
N TYR A 113 -12.39 -0.23 4.72
CA TYR A 113 -13.23 0.15 5.87
C TYR A 113 -14.10 -0.98 6.41
N SER A 114 -14.45 -1.98 5.58
CA SER A 114 -15.02 -3.24 6.09
C SER A 114 -14.00 -3.94 7.01
N CYS A 115 -12.71 -3.93 6.66
CA CYS A 115 -11.66 -4.42 7.57
C CYS A 115 -11.50 -3.59 8.86
N PHE A 116 -11.73 -2.27 8.81
CA PHE A 116 -11.65 -1.40 9.99
C PHE A 116 -12.87 -1.54 10.92
N TYR A 117 -14.06 -1.79 10.37
CA TYR A 117 -15.29 -1.96 11.15
C TYR A 117 -15.22 -3.18 12.09
N TYR A 118 -14.51 -4.24 11.68
CA TYR A 118 -14.26 -5.44 12.50
C TYR A 118 -13.07 -5.32 13.47
N LEU A 119 -12.39 -4.18 13.51
CA LEU A 119 -11.18 -3.97 14.32
C LEU A 119 -11.41 -3.03 15.51
N ILE A 120 -12.59 -2.38 15.55
CA ILE A 120 -13.06 -1.53 16.65
C ILE A 120 -14.16 -2.24 17.47
N LEU A 121 -14.67 -3.39 17.00
CA LEU A 121 -15.59 -4.29 17.69
C LEU A 121 -14.84 -5.57 18.12
#